data_AF-A0A959HW68-F1
#
_entry.id   AF-A0A959HW68-F1
#
_cell.length_a   1.000
_cell.length_b   1.000
_cell.length_c   1.000
_cell.angle_alpha   90.00
_cell.angle_beta   90.00
_cell.angle_gamma   90.00
#
_symmetry.space_group_name_H-M   'P 1'
#
loop_
_entity.id
_entity.type
_entity.pdbx_description
1 polymer ?
#
loop_
_entity_poly.entity_id
_entity_poly.type
_entity_poly.pdbx_seq_one_letter_code
_entity_poly.pdbx_strand_id
1 'polypeptide(L)'
;MSPLGKVILINLGVLLAYMVVIFSVSMALGRNDAGITFGLIGLVASAIHALVALILAIINFSRQNTTQGAGFIISFAVVLLIGVSACFGGLAMSSGMNFH
;
A
#
# COMPACT_ATOMS: atom_id res chain seq x y z
N MET A 1 -22.61 9.05 -2.76
CA MET A 1 -21.13 9.11 -2.82
C MET A 1 -20.71 9.67 -4.17
N SER A 2 -19.76 10.61 -4.20
CA SER A 2 -19.21 11.12 -5.45
C SER A 2 -18.47 10.00 -6.21
N PRO A 3 -18.38 10.06 -7.55
CA PRO A 3 -17.61 9.10 -8.35
C PRO A 3 -16.16 8.98 -7.87
N LEU A 4 -15.58 10.12 -7.45
CA LEU A 4 -14.25 10.24 -6.87
C LEU A 4 -14.12 9.41 -5.58
N GLY A 5 -15.08 9.54 -4.66
CA GLY A 5 -15.07 8.81 -3.39
C GLY A 5 -15.23 7.29 -3.57
N LYS A 6 -15.99 6.84 -4.58
CA LYS A 6 -16.10 5.40 -4.90
C LYS A 6 -14.78 4.81 -5.39
N VAL A 7 -14.07 5.51 -6.29
CA VAL A 7 -12.77 5.05 -6.82
C VAL A 7 -11.73 4.94 -5.71
N ILE A 8 -11.64 5.97 -4.86
CA ILE A 8 -10.72 5.98 -3.71
C ILE A 8 -11.04 4.82 -2.75
N LEU A 9 -12.30 4.64 -2.39
CA LEU A 9 -12.72 3.60 -1.45
C LEU A 9 -12.39 2.20 -1.97
N ILE A 10 -12.63 1.93 -3.25
CA ILE A 10 -12.35 0.62 -3.85
C ILE A 10 -10.84 0.35 -3.87
N ASN A 11 -10.03 1.31 -4.33
CA ASN A 11 -8.58 1.14 -4.34
C ASN A 11 -8.01 0.91 -2.92
N LEU A 12 -8.46 1.71 -1.95
CA LEU A 12 -8.02 1.55 -0.56
C LEU A 12 -8.52 0.25 0.06
N GLY A 13 -9.75 -0.16 -0.25
CA GLY A 13 -10.31 -1.43 0.22
C GLY A 13 -9.52 -2.63 -0.30
N VAL A 14 -9.12 -2.61 -1.58
CA VAL A 14 -8.27 -3.65 -2.18
C VAL A 14 -6.88 -3.67 -1.55
N LEU A 15 -6.27 -2.50 -1.36
CA LEU A 15 -4.97 -2.39 -0.69
C LEU A 15 -5.03 -2.95 0.74
N LEU A 16 -6.06 -2.57 1.50
CA LEU A 16 -6.26 -3.04 2.88
C LEU A 16 -6.44 -4.55 2.93
N ALA A 17 -7.28 -5.12 2.05
CA ALA A 17 -7.51 -6.56 2.00
C ALA A 17 -6.20 -7.33 1.73
N TYR A 18 -5.39 -6.87 0.78
CA TYR A 18 -4.13 -7.51 0.46
C TYR A 18 -3.12 -7.40 1.62
N MET A 19 -3.04 -6.26 2.29
CA MET A 19 -2.18 -6.06 3.46
C MET A 19 -2.58 -6.96 4.63
N VAL A 20 -3.88 -7.12 4.89
CA VAL A 20 -4.39 -8.04 5.92
C VAL A 20 -4.00 -9.48 5.60
N VAL A 21 -4.15 -9.92 4.34
CA VAL A 21 -3.76 -11.28 3.93
C VAL A 21 -2.27 -11.51 4.14
N ILE A 22 -1.41 -10.59 3.69
CA ILE A 22 0.04 -10.72 3.90
C ILE A 22 0.35 -10.81 5.39
N PHE A 23 -0.26 -9.95 6.21
CA PHE A 23 0.00 -9.91 7.65
C PHE A 23 -0.42 -11.21 8.34
N SER A 24 -1.62 -11.72 8.03
CA SER A 24 -2.12 -12.99 8.57
C SER A 24 -1.25 -14.18 8.18
N VAL A 25 -0.79 -14.25 6.92
CA VAL A 25 0.09 -15.31 6.45
C VAL A 25 1.47 -15.22 7.12
N SER A 26 2.03 -14.01 7.26
CA SER A 26 3.31 -13.80 7.94
C SER A 26 3.26 -14.19 9.42
N MET A 27 2.17 -13.88 10.12
CA MET A 27 1.98 -14.34 11.51
C MET A 27 1.83 -15.86 11.61
N ALA A 28 1.11 -16.48 10.69
CA ALA A 28 0.90 -17.93 10.70
C ALA A 28 2.18 -18.74 10.43
N LEU A 29 3.12 -18.19 9.64
CA LEU A 29 4.37 -18.86 9.27
C LEU A 29 5.47 -18.81 10.35
N GLY A 30 5.29 -18.04 11.43
CA GLY A 30 6.12 -18.11 12.64
C GLY A 30 7.64 -17.91 12.44
N ARG A 31 8.06 -17.23 11.36
CA ARG A 31 9.49 -17.05 11.06
C ARG A 31 10.10 -15.97 11.97
N ASN A 32 11.24 -16.26 12.60
CA ASN A 32 11.98 -15.28 13.43
C ASN A 32 12.43 -14.03 12.66
N ASP A 33 12.50 -14.09 11.32
CA ASP A 33 12.78 -12.94 10.44
C ASP A 33 11.50 -12.26 9.90
N ALA A 34 10.34 -12.52 10.52
CA ALA A 34 9.04 -12.10 10.01
C ALA A 34 8.93 -10.58 9.82
N GLY A 35 9.57 -9.76 10.67
CA GLY A 35 9.48 -8.30 10.58
C GLY A 35 10.10 -7.72 9.30
N ILE A 36 11.31 -8.15 8.95
CA ILE A 36 12.04 -7.67 7.76
C ILE A 36 11.38 -8.22 6.48
N THR A 37 11.04 -9.51 6.49
CA THR A 37 10.38 -10.16 5.34
C THR A 37 9.02 -9.54 5.06
N PHE A 38 8.24 -9.25 6.11
CA PHE A 38 6.95 -8.56 6.01
C PHE A 38 7.10 -7.14 5.48
N GLY A 39 8.06 -6.37 6.02
CA GLY A 39 8.36 -5.02 5.53
C GLY A 39 8.73 -4.99 4.05
N LEU A 40 9.55 -5.94 3.60
CA LEU A 40 9.99 -6.02 2.20
C LEU A 40 8.86 -6.47 1.25
N ILE A 41 8.08 -7.48 1.62
CA ILE A 41 6.94 -7.95 0.81
C ILE A 41 5.86 -6.86 0.75
N GLY A 42 5.57 -6.21 1.88
CA GLY A 42 4.64 -5.08 1.96
C GLY A 42 5.11 -3.88 1.13
N LEU A 43 6.42 -3.58 1.14
CA LEU A 43 7.02 -2.55 0.29
C LEU A 43 6.81 -2.87 -1.20
N VAL A 44 7.20 -4.06 -1.65
CA VAL A 44 7.07 -4.45 -3.05
C VAL A 44 5.61 -4.43 -3.50
N ALA A 45 4.70 -4.94 -2.66
CA ALA A 45 3.27 -4.92 -2.91
C ALA A 45 2.71 -3.49 -3.04
N SER A 46 3.05 -2.61 -2.09
CA SER A 46 2.63 -1.22 -2.09
C SER A 46 3.22 -0.45 -3.28
N ALA A 47 4.47 -0.72 -3.66
CA ALA A 47 5.12 -0.11 -4.82
C ALA A 47 4.44 -0.52 -6.14
N ILE A 48 4.11 -1.80 -6.31
CA ILE A 48 3.35 -2.28 -7.47
C ILE A 48 1.97 -1.62 -7.52
N HIS A 49 1.27 -1.56 -6.38
CA HIS A 49 -0.05 -0.95 -6.31
C HIS A 49 -0.02 0.56 -6.58
N ALA A 50 0.99 1.26 -6.07
CA ALA A 50 1.23 2.67 -6.37
C ALA A 50 1.48 2.87 -7.87
N LEU A 51 2.30 2.03 -8.50
CA LEU A 51 2.55 2.11 -9.94
C LEU A 51 1.26 1.93 -10.76
N VAL A 52 0.41 0.97 -10.40
CA VAL A 52 -0.89 0.76 -11.05
C VAL A 52 -1.79 1.98 -10.87
N ALA A 53 -1.89 2.53 -9.66
CA ALA A 53 -2.68 3.74 -9.41
C ALA A 53 -2.18 4.93 -10.23
N LEU A 54 -0.86 5.10 -10.36
CA LEU A 54 -0.26 6.15 -11.17
C LEU A 54 -0.57 5.98 -12.66
N ILE A 55 -0.46 4.75 -13.20
CA ILE A 55 -0.81 4.45 -14.60
C ILE A 55 -2.30 4.77 -14.84
N LEU A 56 -3.19 4.34 -13.95
CA LEU A 56 -4.63 4.61 -14.06
C LEU A 56 -4.94 6.11 -13.97
N ALA A 57 -4.21 6.86 -13.15
CA ALA A 57 -4.32 8.31 -13.10
C ALA A 57 -3.94 8.94 -14.45
N ILE A 58 -2.80 8.58 -15.02
CA ILE A 58 -2.32 9.09 -16.31
C ILE A 58 -3.33 8.79 -17.43
N ILE A 59 -3.85 7.57 -17.50
CA ILE A 59 -4.87 7.18 -18.49
C ILE A 59 -6.14 8.02 -18.32
N ASN A 60 -6.60 8.24 -17.10
CA ASN A 60 -7.83 9.02 -16.86
C ASN A 60 -7.64 10.50 -17.18
N PHE A 61 -6.48 11.09 -16.89
CA PHE A 61 -6.18 12.47 -17.31
C PHE A 61 -6.07 12.59 -18.83
N SER A 62 -5.46 11.62 -19.51
CA SER A 62 -5.40 11.59 -20.98
C SER A 62 -6.79 11.49 -21.63
N ARG A 63 -7.74 10.83 -20.96
CA ARG A 63 -9.15 10.74 -21.38
C ARG A 63 -10.03 11.92 -20.94
N GLN A 64 -9.44 13.00 -20.42
CA GLN A 64 -10.14 14.18 -19.87
C GLN A 64 -11.11 13.85 -18.70
N ASN A 65 -10.98 12.68 -18.07
CA ASN A 65 -11.74 12.29 -16.89
C ASN A 65 -11.02 12.77 -15.61
N THR A 66 -10.88 14.09 -15.47
CA THR A 66 -10.09 14.76 -14.42
C THR A 66 -10.49 14.33 -13.01
N THR A 67 -11.79 14.14 -12.76
CA THR A 67 -12.32 13.72 -11.45
C THR A 67 -11.89 12.30 -11.07
N GLN A 68 -11.88 11.37 -12.02
CA GLN A 68 -11.42 10.00 -11.77
C GLN A 68 -9.89 9.94 -11.66
N GLY A 69 -9.17 10.70 -12.51
CA GLY A 69 -7.71 10.84 -12.44
C GLY A 69 -7.24 11.37 -11.09
N ALA A 70 -7.90 12.41 -10.56
CA ALA A 70 -7.61 12.93 -9.22
C ALA A 70 -7.81 11.87 -8.12
N GLY A 71 -8.84 11.02 -8.23
CA GLY A 71 -9.05 9.91 -7.30
C GLY A 71 -7.90 8.90 -7.28
N PHE A 72 -7.33 8.59 -8.44
CA PHE A 72 -6.16 7.71 -8.53
C PHE A 72 -4.87 8.36 -8.01
N ILE A 73 -4.67 9.67 -8.20
CA ILE A 73 -3.55 10.41 -7.61
C ILE A 73 -3.62 10.42 -6.08
N ILE A 74 -4.81 10.66 -5.52
CA ILE A 74 -4.98 10.62 -4.06
C ILE A 74 -4.72 9.20 -3.55
N SER A 75 -5.23 8.19 -4.24
CA SER A 75 -4.96 6.78 -3.90
C SER A 75 -3.46 6.47 -3.94
N PHE A 76 -2.75 6.95 -4.97
CA PHE A 76 -1.30 6.82 -5.09
C PHE A 76 -0.56 7.44 -3.91
N ALA A 77 -0.91 8.67 -3.53
CA ALA A 77 -0.30 9.34 -2.38
C ALA A 77 -0.54 8.58 -1.06
N VAL A 78 -1.75 8.05 -0.85
CA VAL A 78 -2.06 7.26 0.35
C VAL A 78 -1.31 5.92 0.35
N VAL A 79 -1.23 5.23 -0.79
CA VAL A 79 -0.49 3.96 -0.90
C VAL A 79 1.00 4.18 -0.60
N LEU A 80 1.60 5.27 -1.10
CA LEU A 80 2.97 5.62 -0.77
C LEU A 80 3.15 5.93 0.71
N LEU A 81 2.23 6.69 1.32
CA LEU A 81 2.28 6.98 2.75
C LEU A 81 2.27 5.69 3.57
N ILE A 82 1.35 4.77 3.26
CA ILE A 82 1.22 3.47 3.93
C ILE A 82 2.47 2.61 3.72
N GLY A 83 2.98 2.55 2.48
CA GLY A 83 4.19 1.79 2.14
C GLY A 83 5.43 2.29 2.88
N VAL A 84 5.61 3.61 2.95
CA VAL A 84 6.68 4.25 3.72
C VAL A 84 6.52 3.94 5.22
N SER A 85 5.32 4.10 5.78
CA SER A 85 5.05 3.77 7.19
C SER A 85 5.31 2.29 7.50
N ALA A 86 4.95 1.37 6.60
CA ALA A 86 5.23 -0.06 6.77
C ALA A 86 6.74 -0.36 6.75
N CYS A 87 7.52 0.31 5.90
CA CYS A 87 8.97 0.20 5.89
C CYS A 87 9.62 0.71 7.18
N PHE A 88 9.24 1.91 7.63
CA PHE A 88 9.74 2.46 8.89
C PHE A 88 9.32 1.63 10.10
N GLY A 89 8.09 1.11 10.12
CA GLY A 89 7.61 0.21 11.16
C GLY A 89 8.39 -1.11 11.21
N GLY A 90 8.63 -1.74 10.06
CA GLY A 90 9.44 -2.97 9.98
C GLY A 90 10.89 -2.76 10.44
N LEU A 91 11.51 -1.63 10.06
CA LEU A 91 12.85 -1.25 10.51
C LEU A 91 12.89 -0.98 12.02
N ALA A 92 11.91 -0.27 12.56
CA ALA A 92 11.83 0.03 14.00
C ALA A 92 11.71 -1.25 14.84
N MET A 93 10.88 -2.20 14.40
CA MET A 93 10.75 -3.51 15.05
C MET A 93 12.05 -4.32 14.96
N SER A 94 12.77 -4.25 13.82
CA SER A 94 14.06 -4.91 13.66
C SER A 94 15.17 -4.27 14.51
N SER A 95 15.18 -2.94 14.69
CA SER A 95 16.17 -2.24 15.50
C SER A 95 15.91 -2.35 17.01
N GLY A 96 14.64 -2.48 17.41
CA GLY A 96 14.25 -2.65 18.82
C GLY A 96 14.66 -4.00 19.41
N MET A 97 14.88 -5.01 18.56
CA MET A 97 15.37 -6.34 18.99
C MET A 97 16.86 -6.38 19.35
N ASN A 98 17.63 -5.31 19.14
CA ASN A 98 19.07 -5.24 19.49
C ASN A 98 19.36 -4.66 20.88
N PHE A 99 18.34 -4.42 21.71
CA PHE A 99 18.48 -3.90 23.09
C PHE A 99 18.26 -4.95 24.19
N HIS A 100 18.42 -6.24 23.89
CA HIS A 100 18.41 -7.32 24.89
C HIS A 100 19.69 -8.15 24.82
#